data_AF-A0A3D4X976-F1
#
_entry.id   AF-A0A3D4X976-F1
#
_cell.length_a   1.000
_cell.length_b   1.000
_cell.length_c   1.000
_cell.angle_alpha   90.00
_cell.angle_beta   90.00
_cell.angle_gamma   90.00
#
_symmetry.space_group_name_H-M   'P 1'
#
loop_
_entity.id
_entity.type
_entity.pdbx_description
1 polymer ?
#
loop_
_entity_poly.entity_id
_entity_poly.type
_entity_poly.pdbx_seq_one_letter_code
_entity_poly.pdbx_strand_id
1 'polypeptide(L)'
;MASERIIVDITKLGRDAQQVYSLIQAMEKELKDMSSSVRQMGLMWEGESKTAFTAAFERDRRQAEDLVTELKALCGFENNAKKLYDQCERQVMDIASSIRI
;
A
#
# COMPACT_ATOMS: atom_id res chain seq x y z
N MET A 1 -8.35 -34.68 6.98
CA MET A 1 -7.80 -33.44 6.39
C MET A 1 -8.09 -32.32 7.39
N ALA A 2 -7.09 -31.95 8.18
CA ALA A 2 -7.24 -30.88 9.15
C ALA A 2 -7.35 -29.57 8.37
N SER A 3 -8.51 -28.92 8.45
CA SER A 3 -8.65 -27.53 8.00
C SER A 3 -7.69 -26.71 8.85
N GLU A 4 -6.58 -26.28 8.26
CA GLU A 4 -5.72 -25.23 8.81
C GLU A 4 -6.60 -24.00 8.98
N ARG A 5 -7.18 -23.84 10.17
CA ARG A 5 -7.80 -22.58 10.57
C ARG A 5 -6.66 -21.60 10.72
N ILE A 6 -6.42 -20.82 9.67
CA ILE A 6 -5.61 -19.61 9.77
C ILE A 6 -6.37 -18.71 10.73
N ILE A 7 -5.99 -18.73 12.02
CA ILE A 7 -6.46 -17.78 13.01
C ILE A 7 -5.78 -16.46 12.64
N VAL A 8 -6.36 -15.74 11.69
CA VAL A 8 -5.92 -14.40 11.33
C VAL A 8 -6.34 -13.49 12.49
N ASP A 9 -5.37 -12.96 13.22
CA ASP A 9 -5.63 -11.89 14.17
C ASP A 9 -5.99 -10.62 13.37
N ILE A 10 -7.30 -10.42 13.18
CA ILE A 10 -7.90 -9.32 12.41
C ILE A 10 -7.44 -7.95 12.95
N THR A 11 -7.06 -7.89 14.23
CA THR A 11 -6.55 -6.67 14.89
C THR A 11 -5.10 -6.40 14.52
N LYS A 12 -4.26 -7.44 14.40
CA LYS A 12 -2.91 -7.31 13.82
C LYS A 12 -2.98 -6.95 12.34
N LEU A 13 -3.80 -7.64 11.56
CA LEU A 13 -3.97 -7.37 10.13
C LEU A 13 -4.39 -5.91 9.88
N GLY A 14 -5.31 -5.38 10.70
CA GLY A 14 -5.72 -3.98 10.62
C GLY A 14 -4.62 -2.97 10.98
N ARG A 15 -3.77 -3.28 11.97
CA ARG A 15 -2.64 -2.42 12.35
C ARG A 15 -1.55 -2.43 11.29
N ASP A 16 -1.22 -3.60 10.77
CA ASP A 16 -0.19 -3.79 9.75
C ASP A 16 -0.61 -3.07 8.45
N ALA A 17 -1.87 -3.23 8.02
CA ALA A 17 -2.41 -2.50 6.87
C ALA A 17 -2.34 -0.96 7.05
N GLN A 18 -2.59 -0.45 8.26
CA GLN A 18 -2.50 0.99 8.55
C GLN A 18 -1.06 1.50 8.55
N GLN A 19 -0.11 0.70 9.04
CA GLN A 19 1.32 1.01 8.96
C GLN A 19 1.81 1.03 7.52
N VAL A 20 1.47 0.01 6.74
CA VAL A 20 1.82 -0.06 5.31
C VAL A 20 1.21 1.11 4.55
N TYR A 21 -0.05 1.48 4.84
CA TYR A 21 -0.67 2.66 4.24
C TYR A 21 0.09 3.96 4.56
N SER A 22 0.53 4.12 5.82
CA SER A 22 1.28 5.30 6.25
C SER A 22 2.66 5.38 5.58
N LEU A 23 3.33 4.23 5.42
CA LEU A 23 4.60 4.12 4.69
C LEU A 23 4.43 4.44 3.19
N ILE A 24 3.36 3.96 2.57
CA ILE A 24 3.01 4.29 1.18
C ILE A 24 2.83 5.81 1.02
N GLN A 25 2.10 6.46 1.93
CA GLN A 25 1.92 7.92 1.88
C GLN A 25 3.24 8.69 2.05
N ALA A 26 4.15 8.18 2.89
CA ALA A 26 5.49 8.75 3.04
C ALA A 26 6.30 8.63 1.74
N MET A 27 6.29 7.45 1.11
CA MET A 27 6.97 7.21 -0.17
C MET A 27 6.47 8.14 -1.28
N GLU A 28 5.15 8.32 -1.40
CA GLU A 28 4.57 9.24 -2.39
C GLU A 28 5.01 10.69 -2.18
N LYS A 29 5.07 11.11 -0.91
CA LYS A 29 5.54 12.44 -0.56
C LYS A 29 7.01 12.62 -0.92
N GLU A 30 7.86 11.67 -0.57
CA GLU A 30 9.29 11.71 -0.89
C GLU A 30 9.56 11.73 -2.39
N LEU A 31 8.84 10.92 -3.18
CA LEU A 31 8.95 10.92 -4.65
C LEU A 31 8.56 12.28 -5.25
N LYS A 32 7.51 12.91 -4.72
CA LYS A 32 7.08 14.23 -5.15
C LYS A 32 8.12 15.30 -4.79
N ASP A 33 8.67 15.24 -3.58
CA ASP A 33 9.67 16.18 -3.11
C ASP A 33 10.97 16.04 -3.93
N MET A 34 11.41 14.81 -4.19
CA MET A 34 12.56 14.51 -5.07
C MET A 34 12.34 15.06 -6.49
N SER A 35 11.15 14.87 -7.06
CA SER A 35 10.83 15.38 -8.40
C SER A 35 10.90 16.92 -8.45
N SER A 36 10.45 17.58 -7.38
CA SER A 36 10.57 19.04 -7.23
C SER A 36 12.04 19.48 -7.18
N SER A 37 12.86 18.81 -6.35
CA SER A 37 14.30 19.11 -6.22
C SER A 37 15.06 18.90 -7.53
N VAL A 38 14.81 17.80 -8.26
CA VAL A 38 15.44 17.55 -9.57
C VAL A 38 15.02 18.59 -10.59
N ARG A 39 13.75 19.01 -10.59
CA ARG A 39 13.28 20.08 -11.48
C ARG A 39 13.97 21.41 -11.18
N GLN A 40 14.12 21.77 -9.91
CA GLN A 40 14.85 22.98 -9.50
C GLN A 40 16.33 22.92 -9.90
N MET A 41 16.98 21.79 -9.65
CA MET A 41 18.37 21.56 -10.05
C MET A 41 18.55 21.67 -11.57
N GLY A 42 17.58 21.17 -12.32
CA GLY A 42 17.53 21.27 -13.78
C GLY A 42 17.39 22.70 -14.32
N LEU A 43 17.01 23.69 -13.51
CA LEU A 43 17.00 25.10 -13.95
C LEU A 43 18.39 25.74 -13.90
N MET A 44 19.29 25.20 -13.10
CA MET A 44 20.65 25.72 -12.88
C MET A 44 21.74 24.89 -13.56
N TRP A 45 21.35 23.74 -14.12
CA TRP A 45 22.26 22.78 -14.72
C TRP A 45 21.90 22.55 -16.19
N GLU A 46 22.88 22.69 -17.09
CA GLU A 46 22.75 22.42 -18.53
C GLU A 46 23.85 21.46 -19.01
N GLY A 47 23.62 20.79 -20.16
CA GLY A 47 24.57 19.86 -20.80
C GLY A 47 24.12 18.39 -20.81
N GLU A 48 24.91 17.54 -21.47
CA GLU A 48 24.59 16.11 -21.68
C GLU A 48 24.44 15.33 -20.37
N SER A 49 25.22 15.68 -19.34
CA SER A 49 25.14 15.06 -18.01
C SER A 49 23.79 15.30 -17.33
N LYS A 50 23.18 16.49 -17.52
CA LYS A 50 21.83 16.79 -17.02
C LYS A 50 20.81 15.87 -17.69
N THR A 51 20.90 15.71 -19.01
CA THR A 51 19.99 14.86 -19.78
C THR A 51 20.09 13.40 -19.32
N ALA A 52 21.31 12.89 -19.15
CA ALA A 52 21.55 11.52 -18.69
C ALA A 52 21.00 11.30 -17.26
N PHE A 53 21.27 12.23 -16.34
CA PHE A 53 20.76 12.16 -14.96
C PHE A 53 19.23 12.25 -14.92
N THR A 54 18.63 13.20 -15.64
CA THR A 54 17.18 13.37 -15.67
C THR A 54 16.49 12.14 -16.24
N ALA A 55 17.06 11.53 -17.29
CA ALA A 55 16.53 10.30 -17.86
C ALA A 55 16.62 9.10 -16.90
N ALA A 56 17.72 9.00 -16.13
CA ALA A 56 17.85 7.98 -15.09
C ALA A 56 16.83 8.20 -13.96
N PHE A 57 16.75 9.42 -13.45
CA PHE A 57 15.80 9.79 -12.40
C PHE A 57 14.35 9.52 -12.80
N GLU A 58 13.95 9.87 -14.03
CA GLU A 58 12.58 9.63 -14.50
C GLU A 58 12.24 8.15 -14.63
N ARG A 59 13.21 7.30 -14.96
CA ARG A 59 13.02 5.84 -14.98
C ARG A 59 12.83 5.31 -13.57
N ASP A 60 13.70 5.71 -12.64
CA ASP A 60 13.66 5.24 -11.26
C ASP A 60 12.39 5.73 -10.55
N ARG A 61 11.97 6.97 -10.82
CA ARG A 61 10.70 7.54 -10.34
C ARG A 61 9.50 6.69 -10.78
N ARG A 62 9.43 6.30 -12.06
CA ARG A 62 8.34 5.46 -12.57
C ARG A 62 8.32 4.09 -11.91
N GLN A 63 9.48 3.45 -11.76
CA GLN A 63 9.57 2.16 -11.07
C GLN A 63 9.09 2.25 -9.62
N ALA A 64 9.41 3.35 -8.93
CA ALA A 64 8.93 3.59 -7.57
C ALA A 64 7.41 3.85 -7.52
N GLU A 65 6.84 4.55 -8.51
CA GLU A 65 5.39 4.75 -8.65
C GLU A 65 4.64 3.44 -8.94
N ASP A 66 5.22 2.57 -9.77
CA ASP A 66 4.68 1.24 -10.06
C ASP A 66 4.66 0.39 -8.77
N LEU A 67 5.77 0.38 -8.02
CA LEU A 67 5.86 -0.31 -6.73
C LEU A 67 4.83 0.22 -5.72
N VAL A 68 4.67 1.54 -5.62
CA VAL A 68 3.67 2.16 -4.76
C VAL A 68 2.25 1.75 -5.17
N THR A 69 1.99 1.63 -6.46
CA THR A 69 0.70 1.18 -7.00
C THR A 69 0.42 -0.28 -6.63
N GLU A 70 1.41 -1.16 -6.76
CA GLU A 70 1.30 -2.56 -6.36
C GLU A 70 1.07 -2.72 -4.85
N LEU A 71 1.80 -1.96 -4.03
CA LEU A 71 1.63 -1.95 -2.57
C LEU A 71 0.23 -1.45 -2.17
N LYS A 72 -0.31 -0.44 -2.86
CA LYS A 72 -1.69 0.02 -2.67
C LYS A 72 -2.72 -1.05 -3.03
N ALA A 73 -2.50 -1.77 -4.13
CA ALA A 73 -3.35 -2.88 -4.52
C ALA A 73 -3.36 -3.98 -3.44
N LEU A 74 -2.17 -4.34 -2.92
CA LEU A 74 -2.02 -5.31 -1.82
C LEU A 74 -2.79 -4.89 -0.56
N CYS A 75 -2.62 -3.63 -0.11
CA CYS A 75 -3.40 -3.08 1.01
C CYS A 75 -4.91 -3.08 0.73
N GLY A 76 -5.32 -2.89 -0.53
CA GLY A 76 -6.71 -2.98 -0.96
C GLY A 76 -7.28 -4.39 -0.77
N PHE A 77 -6.51 -5.43 -1.12
CA PHE A 77 -6.88 -6.82 -0.90
C PHE A 77 -7.01 -7.16 0.59
N GLU A 78 -6.06 -6.72 1.43
CA GLU A 78 -6.10 -6.98 2.88
C GLU A 78 -7.31 -6.32 3.56
N ASN A 79 -7.66 -5.10 3.16
CA ASN A 79 -8.87 -4.43 3.65
C ASN A 79 -10.16 -5.13 3.21
N ASN A 80 -10.17 -5.71 2.01
CA ASN A 80 -11.31 -6.49 1.52
C ASN A 80 -11.43 -7.84 2.26
N ALA A 81 -10.31 -8.52 2.49
CA ALA A 81 -10.25 -9.73 3.30
C ALA A 81 -10.77 -9.48 4.73
N LYS A 82 -10.35 -8.38 5.37
CA LYS A 82 -10.86 -7.96 6.68
C LYS A 82 -12.39 -7.78 6.68
N LYS A 83 -12.94 -7.11 5.67
CA LYS A 83 -14.41 -6.95 5.53
C LYS A 83 -15.14 -8.29 5.40
N LEU A 84 -14.58 -9.23 4.64
CA LEU A 84 -15.16 -10.57 4.47
C LEU A 84 -15.13 -11.36 5.79
N TYR A 85 -14.05 -11.26 6.56
CA TYR A 85 -13.98 -11.87 7.90
C TYR A 85 -14.98 -11.25 8.87
N ASP A 86 -15.08 -9.91 8.94
CA ASP A 86 -16.06 -9.21 9.78
C ASP A 86 -17.51 -9.59 9.39
N GLN A 87 -17.80 -9.74 8.09
CA GLN A 87 -19.10 -10.21 7.62
C GLN A 87 -19.38 -11.65 8.04
N CYS A 88 -18.39 -12.54 7.92
CA CYS A 88 -18.54 -13.93 8.31
C CYS A 88 -18.76 -14.06 9.83
N GLU A 89 -18.05 -13.29 10.64
CA GLU A 89 -18.22 -13.26 12.10
C GLU A 89 -19.61 -12.73 12.50
N ARG A 90 -20.11 -11.67 11.83
CA ARG A 90 -21.48 -11.19 12.03
C ARG A 90 -22.53 -12.22 11.63
N GLN A 91 -22.36 -12.88 10.48
CA GLN A 91 -23.26 -13.94 10.04
C GLN A 91 -23.28 -15.10 11.03
N VAL A 92 -22.13 -15.49 11.58
CA VAL A 92 -22.05 -16.53 12.62
C VAL A 92 -22.70 -16.08 13.92
N MET A 93 -22.55 -14.82 14.34
CA MET A 93 -23.23 -14.26 15.51
C MET A 93 -24.75 -14.16 15.32
N ASP A 94 -25.23 -13.81 14.13
CA ASP A 94 -26.66 -13.79 13.79
C ASP A 94 -27.25 -15.22 13.78
N ILE A 95 -26.52 -16.20 13.25
CA ILE A 95 -26.91 -17.62 13.31
C ILE A 95 -26.91 -18.11 14.77
N ALA A 96 -25.88 -17.82 15.54
CA ALA A 96 -25.80 -18.23 16.95
C ALA A 96 -26.88 -17.57 17.83
N SER A 97 -27.24 -16.32 17.54
CA SER A 97 -28.31 -15.62 18.26
C SER A 97 -29.71 -16.08 17.84
N SER A 98 -29.91 -16.49 16.58
CA SER A 98 -31.18 -17.07 16.13
C SER A 98 -31.43 -18.50 16.64
N ILE A 99 -30.37 -19.26 16.94
CA ILE A 99 -30.46 -20.56 17.64
C ILE A 99 -30.74 -20.38 19.14
N ARG A 100 -30.42 -19.20 19.70
CA ARG A 100 -30.68 -18.86 21.10
C ARG A 100 -32.13 -18.37 21.27
N ILE A 101 -33.07 -19.23 20.92
CA ILE A 101 -34.49 -19.19 21.30
C ILE A 101 -34.81 -20.52 21.98
#